data_AF-A0A8H3C109-F1
#
_entry.id   AF-A0A8H3C109-F1
#
_cell.length_a   1.000
_cell.length_b   1.000
_cell.length_c   1.000
_cell.angle_alpha   90.00
_cell.angle_beta   90.00
_cell.angle_gamma   90.00
#
_symmetry.space_group_name_H-M   'P 1'
#
loop_
_entity.id
_entity.type
_entity.pdbx_description
1 polymer ?
#
loop_
_entity_poly.entity_id
_entity_poly.type
_entity_poly.pdbx_seq_one_letter_code
_entity_poly.pdbx_strand_id
1 'polypeptide(L)'
;MAVQRTNLRYGANTGHPTTAIDKVTKPSHRKGALSAKNKLVRSVVREVAGFAPYERRVMELLRNSKVCVFLTQFINRQLMAVL
;
A
#
# COMPACT_ATOMS: atom_id res chain seq x y z
N MET A 1 0.07 23.68 -0.96
CA MET A 1 -0.71 24.90 -1.16
C MET A 1 -2.07 24.69 -0.52
N ALA A 2 -2.34 25.33 0.61
CA ALA A 2 -3.66 25.23 1.22
C ALA A 2 -4.71 25.95 0.36
N VAL A 3 -5.82 25.28 0.09
CA VAL A 3 -6.93 25.83 -0.71
C VAL A 3 -7.72 26.83 0.14
N GLN A 4 -7.93 28.04 -0.38
CA GLN A 4 -8.68 29.10 0.30
C GLN A 4 -10.19 28.80 0.28
N ARG A 5 -10.86 29.03 1.41
CA ARG A 5 -12.31 28.79 1.56
C ARG A 5 -13.12 30.01 1.11
N THR A 6 -14.26 29.77 0.45
CA THR A 6 -15.05 30.81 -0.24
C THR A 6 -16.27 31.31 0.54
N ASN A 7 -16.37 31.03 1.85
CA ASN A 7 -17.50 31.45 2.70
C ASN A 7 -18.89 31.04 2.19
N LEU A 8 -18.96 29.89 1.51
CA LEU A 8 -20.21 29.32 1.02
C LEU A 8 -20.67 28.18 1.94
N ARG A 9 -21.99 27.99 2.05
CA ARG A 9 -22.61 26.89 2.83
C ARG A 9 -22.52 25.53 2.14
N TYR A 10 -22.48 25.50 0.81
CA TYR A 10 -22.39 24.28 -0.01
C TYR A 10 -21.35 24.45 -1.14
N GLY A 11 -20.75 23.35 -1.61
CA GLY A 11 -19.66 23.34 -2.60
C GLY A 11 -18.31 22.81 -2.08
N ALA A 12 -17.30 22.75 -2.95
CA ALA A 12 -16.01 22.11 -2.64
C ALA A 12 -15.13 22.91 -1.65
N ASN A 13 -15.14 24.25 -1.73
CA ASN A 13 -14.31 25.14 -0.90
C ASN A 13 -15.16 25.87 0.16
N THR A 14 -16.03 25.14 0.85
CA THR A 14 -16.98 25.69 1.82
C THR A 14 -16.35 26.06 3.16
N GLY A 15 -17.08 26.89 3.91
CA GLY A 15 -16.71 27.30 5.26
C GLY A 15 -16.03 28.67 5.31
N HIS A 16 -15.75 29.12 6.53
CA HIS A 16 -15.18 30.44 6.79
C HIS A 16 -13.77 30.59 6.18
N PRO A 17 -13.46 31.71 5.52
CA PRO A 17 -12.11 31.98 5.00
C PRO A 17 -11.16 32.13 6.18
N THR A 18 -10.20 31.21 6.30
CA THR A 18 -9.17 31.22 7.34
C THR A 18 -7.81 31.11 6.69
N THR A 19 -6.81 31.80 7.24
CA THR A 19 -5.41 31.68 6.82
C THR A 19 -4.90 30.28 7.13
N ALA A 20 -4.93 29.41 6.13
CA ALA A 20 -4.49 28.03 6.30
C ALA A 20 -2.96 27.95 6.37
N ILE A 21 -2.46 27.38 7.46
CA ILE A 21 -1.03 27.14 7.68
C ILE A 21 -0.64 25.84 6.98
N ASP A 22 0.46 25.86 6.23
CA ASP A 22 1.00 24.65 5.61
C ASP A 22 1.41 23.64 6.70
N LYS A 23 0.81 22.45 6.65
CA LYS A 23 1.04 21.41 7.65
C LYS A 23 2.40 20.75 7.41
N VAL A 24 3.27 20.82 8.41
CA VAL A 24 4.52 20.06 8.42
C VAL A 24 4.22 18.57 8.51
N THR A 25 4.99 17.75 7.78
CA THR A 25 4.83 16.29 7.82
C THR A 25 5.24 15.75 9.19
N LYS A 26 4.31 15.03 9.84
CA LYS A 26 4.56 14.42 11.15
C LYS A 26 5.42 13.16 10.97
N PRO A 27 6.29 12.80 11.93
CA PRO A 27 7.05 11.55 11.88
C PRO A 27 6.17 10.30 11.76
N SER A 28 4.94 10.33 12.28
CA SER A 28 3.95 9.24 12.13
C SER A 28 3.61 8.94 10.66
N HIS A 29 3.67 9.94 9.77
CA HIS A 29 3.42 9.75 8.34
C HIS A 29 4.56 8.98 7.63
N ARG A 30 5.74 8.87 8.27
CA ARG A 30 6.88 8.11 7.74
C ARG A 30 6.75 6.60 8.00
N LYS A 31 5.73 6.15 8.73
CA LYS A 31 5.48 4.72 8.98
C LYS A 31 5.22 4.01 7.65
N GLY A 32 5.96 2.92 7.39
CA GLY A 32 5.86 2.14 6.17
C GLY A 32 6.78 2.59 5.03
N ALA A 33 7.48 3.72 5.16
CA ALA A 33 8.47 4.15 4.18
C ALA A 33 9.66 3.19 4.14
N LEU A 34 10.10 2.85 2.94
CA LEU A 34 11.23 1.93 2.72
C LEU A 34 12.55 2.71 2.78
N SER A 35 13.37 2.44 3.78
CA SER A 35 14.73 2.97 3.88
C SER A 35 15.72 2.12 3.06
N ALA A 36 16.83 2.73 2.63
CA ALA A 36 17.89 2.02 1.90
C ALA A 36 18.45 0.83 2.69
N LYS A 37 18.63 1.00 4.00
CA LYS A 37 19.02 -0.09 4.92
C LYS A 37 18.01 -1.23 4.91
N ASN A 38 16.73 -0.93 5.04
CA ASN A 38 15.70 -1.98 5.08
C ASN A 38 15.52 -2.65 3.72
N LYS A 39 15.85 -1.97 2.61
CA LYS A 39 15.89 -2.58 1.28
C LYS A 39 16.99 -3.64 1.20
N LEU A 40 18.20 -3.29 1.62
CA LEU A 40 19.36 -4.17 1.62
C LEU A 40 19.14 -5.40 2.51
N VAL A 41 18.65 -5.19 3.73
CA VAL A 41 18.37 -6.32 4.65
C VAL A 41 17.31 -7.25 4.05
N ARG A 42 16.26 -6.70 3.43
CA ARG A 42 15.21 -7.52 2.80
C ARG A 42 15.69 -8.25 1.54
N SER A 43 16.63 -7.71 0.76
CA SER A 43 17.19 -8.44 -0.39
C SER A 43 18.02 -9.62 0.08
N VAL A 44 18.91 -9.40 1.05
CA VAL A 44 19.75 -10.47 1.63
C VAL A 44 18.91 -11.59 2.23
N VAL A 45 17.87 -11.26 3.00
CA VAL A 45 16.99 -12.29 3.61
C VAL A 45 16.25 -13.10 2.54
N ARG A 46 15.82 -12.48 1.44
CA ARG A 46 15.15 -13.20 0.34
C ARG A 46 16.10 -14.10 -0.44
N GLU A 47 17.37 -13.71 -0.57
CA GLU A 47 18.40 -14.55 -1.18
C GLU A 47 18.70 -15.79 -0.33
N VAL A 48 18.76 -15.64 1.00
CA VAL A 48 19.10 -16.74 1.92
C VAL A 48 17.91 -17.66 2.21
N ALA A 49 16.74 -17.11 2.54
CA ALA A 49 15.57 -17.90 2.93
C ALA A 49 14.78 -18.43 1.72
N GLY A 50 15.04 -17.90 0.53
CA GLY A 50 14.30 -18.22 -0.68
C GLY A 50 12.83 -17.81 -0.59
N PHE A 51 11.99 -18.48 -1.39
CA PHE A 51 10.55 -18.20 -1.47
C PHE A 51 9.73 -19.23 -0.72
N ALA A 52 8.64 -18.77 -0.11
CA ALA A 52 7.64 -19.65 0.48
C ALA A 52 6.99 -20.55 -0.60
N PRO A 53 6.51 -21.75 -0.25
CA PRO A 53 5.88 -22.66 -1.22
C PRO A 53 4.70 -22.02 -1.98
N TYR A 54 3.97 -21.11 -1.34
CA TYR A 54 2.87 -20.36 -1.96
C TYR A 54 3.36 -19.33 -2.99
N GLU A 55 4.45 -18.63 -2.70
CA GLU A 55 5.04 -17.63 -3.60
C GLU A 55 5.59 -18.30 -4.87
N ARG A 56 6.19 -19.50 -4.73
CA ARG A 56 6.64 -20.32 -5.86
C ARG A 56 5.48 -20.77 -6.75
N ARG A 57 4.40 -21.29 -6.15
CA ARG A 57 3.19 -21.69 -6.90
C ARG A 57 2.54 -20.50 -7.63
N VAL A 58 2.56 -19.30 -7.04
CA VAL A 58 2.07 -18.08 -7.71
C VAL A 58 2.95 -17.72 -8.92
N MET A 59 4.28 -17.78 -8.78
CA MET A 59 5.19 -17.52 -9.90
C MET A 59 5.02 -18.52 -11.05
N GLU A 60 4.78 -19.80 -10.76
CA GLU A 60 4.46 -20.82 -11.77
C GLU A 60 3.14 -20.55 -12.49
N LEU A 61 2.10 -20.15 -11.75
CA LEU A 61 0.78 -19.83 -12.31
C LEU A 61 0.83 -18.58 -13.21
N LEU A 62 1.63 -17.57 -12.84
CA LEU A 62 1.85 -16.36 -13.64
C LEU A 62 2.53 -16.66 -14.98
N ARG A 63 3.46 -17.62 -15.04
CA ARG A 63 4.12 -18.05 -16.29
C ARG A 63 3.18 -18.78 -17.25
N ASN A 64 2.14 -19.43 -16.73
CA ASN A 64 1.21 -20.26 -17.50
C ASN A 64 -0.05 -19.52 -17.97
N SER A 65 -0.09 -18.19 -17.92
CA SER A 65 -1.20 -17.35 -18.43
C SER A 65 -2.59 -17.63 -17.82
N LYS A 66 -2.68 -18.32 -16.67
CA LYS A 66 -3.96 -18.65 -15.98
C LYS A 66 -4.36 -17.59 -14.93
N VAL A 67 -3.96 -16.34 -15.17
CA VAL A 67 -3.80 -15.29 -14.15
C VAL A 67 -5.14 -14.77 -13.60
N CYS A 68 -6.19 -14.74 -14.42
CA CYS A 68 -7.40 -13.98 -14.08
C CYS A 68 -8.30 -14.65 -13.03
N VAL A 69 -8.55 -15.95 -13.11
CA VAL A 69 -9.60 -16.62 -12.30
C VAL A 69 -9.05 -17.42 -11.11
N PHE A 70 -7.79 -17.84 -11.14
CA PHE A 70 -7.25 -18.74 -10.13
C PHE A 70 -6.60 -18.01 -8.94
N LEU A 71 -6.03 -16.83 -9.16
CA LEU A 71 -5.37 -16.04 -8.10
C LEU A 71 -6.39 -15.51 -7.08
N THR A 72 -7.52 -14.98 -7.55
CA THR A 72 -8.61 -14.51 -6.69
C THR A 72 -9.27 -15.66 -5.92
N GLN A 73 -9.46 -16.83 -6.53
CA GLN A 73 -10.03 -17.99 -5.83
C GLN A 73 -9.08 -18.58 -4.77
N PHE A 74 -7.78 -18.67 -5.06
CA PHE A 74 -6.80 -19.32 -4.17
C PHE A 74 -6.38 -18.44 -3.00
N ILE A 75 -6.26 -17.12 -3.21
CA ILE A 75 -5.96 -16.14 -2.15
C ILE A 75 -7.16 -16.02 -1.19
N ASN A 76 -8.38 -15.91 -1.71
CA ASN A 76 -9.58 -15.84 -0.86
C ASN A 76 -9.83 -17.16 -0.10
N ARG A 77 -9.49 -18.31 -0.68
CA ARG A 77 -9.67 -19.61 -0.01
C ARG A 77 -8.66 -19.86 1.13
N GLN A 78 -7.45 -19.32 1.04
CA GLN A 78 -6.46 -19.43 2.13
C GLN A 78 -6.66 -18.37 3.21
N LEU A 79 -7.08 -17.16 2.85
CA LEU A 79 -7.32 -16.09 3.83
C LEU A 79 -8.58 -16.32 4.67
N MET A 80 -9.58 -17.05 4.14
CA MET A 80 -10.83 -17.39 4.85
C MET A 80 -10.75 -18.68 5.69
N ALA A 81 -9.59 -19.37 5.75
CA ALA A 81 -9.41 -20.56 6.59
C ALA A 81 -8.72 -20.25 7.93
N VAL A 82 -8.35 -19.00 8.18
CA VAL A 82 -7.59 -18.54 9.38
C VAL A 82 -8.31 -17.38 10.10
N LEU A 83 -9.50 -16.99 9.64
CA LEU A 83 -10.45 -16.11 10.33
C LEU A 83 -11.69 -16.94 10.69
#